data_AF-A0A2V9A6F0-F1
#
_entry.id   AF-A0A2V9A6F0-F1
#
_cell.length_a   1.000
_cell.length_b   1.000
_cell.length_c   1.000
_cell.angle_alpha   90.00
_cell.angle_beta   90.00
_cell.angle_gamma   90.00
#
_symmetry.space_group_name_H-M   'P 1'
#
loop_
_entity.id
_entity.type
_entity.pdbx_description
1 polymer ?
#
loop_
_entity_poly.entity_id
_entity_poly.type
_entity_poly.pdbx_seq_one_letter_code
_entity_poly.pdbx_strand_id
1 'polypeptide(L)'
;MRGRVLCLCAMFMLAAGAVRAQQPDQDPVGQSFFAPELVIQHQEAIGLSGEQKDYFKGEIRQAQLKFTELQWKLQDEMEKLLSLVKQPRVDEQQALAQLDKVLAAEREIKKEQVTLLVRIKNKLTPEQQSKLSELRGKQVAAGNAI
;
A
#
# COMPACT_ATOMS: atom_id res chain seq x y z
N MET A 1 37.75 3.13 25.88
CA MET A 1 36.78 2.28 26.60
C MET A 1 35.42 2.51 25.93
N ARG A 2 35.03 1.78 24.87
CA ARG A 2 34.51 0.40 24.76
C ARG A 2 33.23 0.16 25.57
N GLY A 3 32.13 -0.06 24.84
CA GLY A 3 30.84 -0.54 25.31
C GLY A 3 29.85 -0.78 24.16
N ARG A 4 30.15 -1.74 23.27
CA ARG A 4 29.19 -2.34 22.32
C ARG A 4 28.72 -3.66 22.92
N VAL A 5 27.42 -3.86 23.16
CA VAL A 5 26.69 -5.16 23.22
C VAL A 5 25.19 -4.84 23.01
N LEU A 6 24.58 -5.08 21.85
CA LEU A 6 24.06 -6.32 21.22
C LEU A 6 22.57 -6.57 21.55
N CYS A 7 21.81 -6.85 20.49
CA CYS A 7 20.43 -7.29 20.39
C CYS A 7 19.94 -8.26 21.48
N LEU A 8 18.64 -8.17 21.80
CA LEU A 8 17.79 -9.35 22.01
C LEU A 8 16.36 -9.04 21.55
N CYS A 9 16.04 -9.55 20.36
CA CYS A 9 14.68 -9.81 19.92
C CYS A 9 14.05 -10.89 20.82
N ALA A 10 12.76 -10.76 21.10
CA ALA A 10 11.73 -11.82 21.12
C ALA A 10 10.73 -11.66 22.29
N MET A 11 9.57 -11.07 22.00
CA MET A 11 8.32 -11.74 22.38
C MET A 11 7.25 -11.39 21.35
N PHE A 12 7.04 -12.35 20.45
CA PHE A 12 6.00 -12.42 19.44
C PHE A 12 4.76 -13.10 20.06
N MET A 13 3.58 -12.86 19.48
CA MET A 13 2.31 -13.62 19.60
C MET A 13 1.23 -13.08 20.56
N LEU A 14 0.37 -12.22 20.02
CA LEU A 14 -1.09 -12.40 20.10
C LEU A 14 -1.62 -12.42 18.66
N ALA A 15 -1.87 -13.63 18.15
CA ALA A 15 -2.54 -13.92 16.88
C ALA A 15 -4.04 -13.55 17.01
N ALA A 16 -4.72 -12.97 16.02
CA ALA A 16 -4.86 -13.48 14.66
C ALA A 16 -5.02 -12.32 13.66
N GLY A 17 -4.16 -12.28 12.63
CA GLY A 17 -4.27 -11.32 11.52
C GLY A 17 -2.93 -10.99 10.84
N ALA A 18 -1.81 -11.16 11.55
CA ALA A 18 -0.48 -10.72 11.10
C ALA A 18 0.38 -11.81 10.42
N VAL A 19 -0.21 -12.94 9.97
CA VAL A 19 0.51 -13.97 9.18
C VAL A 19 -0.06 -14.07 7.76
N ARG A 20 -0.20 -12.92 7.10
CA ARG A 20 -0.37 -12.87 5.63
C ARG A 20 0.49 -11.83 4.92
N ALA A 21 1.25 -11.02 5.66
CA ALA A 21 1.99 -9.89 5.09
C ALA A 21 3.45 -10.19 4.69
N GLN A 22 3.91 -11.45 4.73
CA GLN A 22 5.34 -11.81 4.49
C GLN A 22 5.57 -12.91 3.46
N GLN A 23 4.59 -13.23 2.61
CA GLN A 23 4.85 -14.00 1.39
C GLN A 23 4.45 -13.16 0.16
N PRO A 24 5.41 -12.81 -0.72
CA PRO A 24 5.12 -12.10 -1.98
C PRO A 24 4.10 -12.83 -2.87
N ASP A 25 3.88 -14.12 -2.61
CA ASP A 25 3.12 -15.04 -3.45
C ASP A 25 1.63 -15.22 -3.06
N GLN A 26 1.09 -14.47 -2.08
CA GLN A 26 -0.25 -14.75 -1.53
C GLN A 26 -1.24 -13.58 -1.44
N ASP A 27 -1.04 -12.49 -2.20
CA ASP A 27 -2.08 -11.47 -2.37
C ASP A 27 -2.79 -11.62 -3.73
N PRO A 28 -3.82 -12.47 -3.85
CA PRO A 28 -4.54 -12.68 -5.12
C PRO A 28 -5.22 -11.40 -5.61
N VAL A 29 -5.58 -10.49 -4.69
CA VAL A 29 -6.22 -9.22 -5.05
C VAL A 29 -5.18 -8.27 -5.62
N GLY A 30 -4.05 -8.08 -4.93
CA GLY A 30 -2.95 -7.24 -5.42
C GLY A 30 -2.38 -7.71 -6.76
N GLN A 31 -2.25 -9.03 -6.94
CA GLN A 31 -1.80 -9.64 -8.20
C GLN A 31 -2.75 -9.35 -9.38
N SER A 32 -4.04 -9.11 -9.11
CA SER A 32 -5.06 -8.82 -10.12
C SER A 32 -5.01 -7.39 -10.66
N PHE A 33 -4.23 -6.49 -10.06
CA PHE A 33 -4.09 -5.09 -10.47
C PHE A 33 -2.70 -4.78 -11.02
N PHE A 34 -2.52 -3.59 -11.61
CA PHE A 34 -1.25 -3.10 -12.12
C PHE A 34 -0.87 -1.80 -11.40
N ALA A 35 0.27 -1.80 -10.70
CA ALA A 35 0.78 -0.61 -10.04
C ALA A 35 1.15 0.47 -11.08
N PRO A 36 0.98 1.76 -10.76
CA PRO A 36 1.34 2.87 -11.65
C PRO A 36 2.76 2.77 -12.19
N GLU A 37 3.71 2.40 -11.33
CA GLU A 37 5.13 2.31 -11.66
C GLU A 37 5.38 1.26 -12.73
N LEU A 38 4.72 0.10 -12.64
CA LEU A 38 4.82 -0.98 -13.63
C LEU A 38 4.29 -0.54 -15.00
N VAL A 39 3.15 0.18 -15.00
CA VAL A 39 2.54 0.68 -16.23
C VAL A 39 3.44 1.73 -16.90
N ILE A 40 3.99 2.65 -16.11
CA ILE A 40 4.87 3.71 -16.62
C ILE A 40 6.20 3.14 -17.10
N GLN A 41 6.81 2.23 -16.33
CA GLN A 41 8.07 1.57 -16.66
C GLN A 41 7.98 0.83 -18.01
N HIS A 42 6.83 0.24 -18.31
CA HIS A 42 6.62 -0.54 -19.53
C HIS A 42 5.74 0.16 -20.57
N GLN A 43 5.55 1.48 -20.46
CA GLN A 43 4.62 2.23 -21.31
C GLN A 43 4.87 2.08 -22.82
N GLU A 44 6.13 1.93 -23.23
CA GLU A 44 6.51 1.71 -24.64
C GLU A 44 6.25 0.26 -25.05
N ALA A 45 6.64 -0.70 -24.20
CA ALA A 45 6.48 -2.12 -24.45
C ALA A 45 5.01 -2.56 -24.55
N ILE A 46 4.09 -1.84 -23.91
CA ILE A 46 2.64 -2.07 -23.99
C ILE A 46 1.94 -1.10 -24.94
N GLY A 47 2.68 -0.25 -25.65
CA GLY A 47 2.13 0.64 -26.67
C GLY A 47 1.07 1.61 -26.14
N LEU A 48 1.31 2.26 -25.00
CA LEU A 48 0.35 3.25 -24.47
C LEU A 48 0.17 4.41 -25.46
N SER A 49 -1.10 4.72 -25.76
CA SER A 49 -1.44 5.90 -26.55
C SER A 49 -1.14 7.19 -25.79
N GLY A 50 -1.04 8.32 -26.50
CA GLY A 50 -0.89 9.64 -25.88
C GLY A 50 -2.03 9.93 -24.88
N GLU A 51 -3.26 9.63 -25.27
CA GLU A 51 -4.46 9.79 -24.43
C GLU A 51 -4.38 8.94 -23.15
N GLN A 52 -3.94 7.69 -23.25
CA GLN A 52 -3.77 6.83 -22.07
C GLN A 52 -2.70 7.39 -21.13
N LYS A 53 -1.56 7.85 -21.66
CA LYS A 53 -0.49 8.46 -20.86
C LYS A 53 -0.97 9.69 -20.10
N ASP A 54 -1.72 10.57 -20.76
CA ASP A 54 -2.23 11.79 -20.12
C ASP A 54 -3.30 11.48 -19.08
N TYR A 55 -4.17 10.50 -19.36
CA TYR A 55 -5.13 9.99 -18.38
C TYR A 55 -4.42 9.46 -17.12
N PHE A 56 -3.41 8.58 -17.27
CA PHE A 56 -2.70 8.02 -16.13
C PHE A 56 -1.98 9.09 -15.31
N LYS A 57 -1.31 10.05 -15.94
CA LYS A 57 -0.69 11.18 -15.23
C LYS A 57 -1.70 11.97 -14.41
N GLY A 58 -2.89 12.20 -14.97
CA GLY A 58 -3.99 12.88 -14.28
C GLY A 58 -4.46 12.13 -13.04
N GLU A 59 -4.77 10.84 -13.19
CA GLU A 59 -5.22 9.98 -12.09
C GLU A 59 -4.17 9.83 -10.99
N ILE A 60 -2.90 9.63 -11.35
CA ILE A 60 -1.79 9.52 -10.39
C ILE A 60 -1.63 10.82 -9.61
N ARG A 61 -1.66 11.98 -10.27
CA ARG A 61 -1.55 13.28 -9.61
C ARG A 61 -2.71 13.53 -8.65
N GLN A 62 -3.94 13.23 -9.09
CA GLN A 62 -5.13 13.34 -8.24
C GLN A 62 -5.03 12.44 -7.00
N ALA A 63 -4.60 11.20 -7.17
CA ALA A 63 -4.42 10.26 -6.07
C ALA A 63 -3.31 10.71 -5.11
N GLN A 64 -2.18 11.23 -5.61
CA GLN A 64 -1.08 11.75 -4.78
C GLN A 64 -1.53 12.87 -3.84
N LEU A 65 -2.35 13.81 -4.33
CA LEU A 65 -2.90 14.89 -3.51
C LEU A 65 -3.75 14.33 -2.37
N LYS A 66 -4.71 13.45 -2.69
CA LYS A 66 -5.58 12.82 -1.69
C LYS A 66 -4.80 11.94 -0.70
N PHE A 67 -3.81 11.18 -1.17
CA PHE A 67 -2.99 10.36 -0.28
C PHE A 67 -2.24 11.20 0.73
N THR A 68 -1.74 12.38 0.34
CA THR A 68 -1.07 13.30 1.26
C THR A 68 -2.03 13.75 2.37
N GLU A 69 -3.24 14.18 2.01
CA GLU A 69 -4.26 14.57 2.98
C GLU A 69 -4.68 13.42 3.91
N LEU A 70 -4.86 12.22 3.36
CA LEU A 70 -5.23 11.03 4.12
C LEU A 70 -4.10 10.55 5.04
N GLN A 71 -2.84 10.69 4.62
CA GLN A 71 -1.67 10.38 5.46
C GLN A 71 -1.57 11.31 6.66
N TRP A 72 -1.77 12.62 6.47
CA TRP A 72 -1.82 13.57 7.58
C TRP A 72 -2.95 13.23 8.55
N LYS A 73 -4.15 12.94 8.04
CA LYS A 73 -5.27 12.51 8.88
C LYS A 73 -4.93 11.24 9.67
N LEU A 74 -4.34 10.24 9.04
CA LEU A 74 -3.93 9.00 9.73
C LEU A 74 -2.91 9.30 10.84
N GLN A 75 -1.91 10.14 10.55
CA GLN A 75 -0.91 10.54 11.53
C GLN A 75 -1.54 11.24 12.73
N ASP A 76 -2.43 12.21 12.49
CA ASP A 76 -3.12 12.96 13.55
C ASP A 76 -3.94 12.01 14.45
N GLU A 77 -4.70 11.08 13.88
CA GLU A 77 -5.50 10.13 14.65
C GLU A 77 -4.63 9.11 15.40
N MET A 78 -3.47 8.73 14.85
CA MET A 78 -2.48 7.87 15.50
C MET A 78 -1.79 8.56 16.68
N GLU A 79 -1.43 9.84 16.54
CA GLU A 79 -0.85 10.62 17.63
C GLU A 79 -1.84 10.77 18.80
N LYS A 80 -3.12 11.01 18.50
CA LYS A 80 -4.19 11.03 19.50
C LYS A 80 -4.33 9.68 20.20
N LEU A 81 -4.34 8.56 19.46
CA LEU A 81 -4.38 7.22 20.06
C LEU A 81 -3.17 6.99 20.98
N LEU A 82 -1.96 7.35 20.51
CA LEU A 82 -0.73 7.24 21.27
C LEU A 82 -0.80 8.03 22.59
N SER A 83 -1.43 9.21 22.58
CA SER A 83 -1.61 10.03 23.78
C SER A 83 -2.52 9.36 24.82
N LEU A 84 -3.54 8.62 24.39
CA LEU A 84 -4.46 7.89 25.27
C LEU A 84 -3.78 6.68 25.91
N VAL A 85 -3.06 5.89 25.11
CA VAL A 85 -2.44 4.63 25.59
C VAL A 85 -1.17 4.85 26.42
N LYS A 86 -0.57 6.05 26.37
CA LYS A 86 0.58 6.43 27.21
C LYS A 86 0.19 6.79 28.65
N GLN A 87 -1.10 6.94 28.94
CA GLN A 87 -1.55 7.27 30.29
C GLN A 87 -1.30 6.10 31.25
N PRO A 88 -0.96 6.36 32.54
CA PRO A 88 -0.76 5.29 33.52
C PRO A 88 -1.97 4.38 33.72
N ARG A 89 -3.17 4.93 33.51
CA ARG A 89 -4.43 4.18 33.44
C ARG A 89 -5.15 4.60 32.16
N VAL A 90 -5.30 3.65 31.24
CA VAL A 90 -5.98 3.88 29.96
C VAL A 90 -7.49 3.80 30.16
N ASP A 91 -8.22 4.79 29.66
CA ASP A 91 -9.67 4.70 29.48
C ASP A 91 -9.94 3.86 28.23
N GLU A 92 -10.46 2.64 28.45
CA GLU A 92 -10.71 1.67 27.39
C GLU A 92 -11.70 2.20 26.33
N GLN A 93 -12.77 2.86 26.76
CA GLN A 93 -13.79 3.37 25.85
C GLN A 93 -13.23 4.47 24.96
N GLN A 94 -12.45 5.38 25.53
CA GLN A 94 -11.81 6.45 24.76
C GLN A 94 -10.75 5.90 23.80
N ALA A 95 -9.95 4.92 24.23
CA ALA A 95 -8.95 4.29 23.39
C ALA A 95 -9.57 3.57 22.18
N LEU A 96 -10.65 2.81 22.39
CA LEU A 96 -11.37 2.13 21.31
C LEU A 96 -12.05 3.12 20.34
N ALA A 97 -12.70 4.17 20.87
CA ALA A 97 -13.28 5.21 20.03
C ALA A 97 -12.24 5.94 19.17
N GLN A 98 -11.02 6.12 19.69
CA GLN A 98 -9.92 6.72 18.93
C GLN A 98 -9.30 5.75 17.92
N LEU A 99 -9.21 4.46 18.27
CA LEU A 99 -8.81 3.40 17.34
C LEU A 99 -9.76 3.31 16.14
N ASP A 100 -11.06 3.44 16.34
CA ASP A 100 -12.05 3.44 15.25
C ASP A 100 -11.79 4.56 14.23
N LYS A 101 -11.30 5.72 14.68
CA LYS A 101 -10.93 6.84 13.80
C LYS A 101 -9.66 6.54 13.00
N VAL A 102 -8.66 5.91 13.63
CA VAL A 102 -7.45 5.41 12.94
C VAL A 102 -7.86 4.43 11.84
N LEU A 103 -8.66 3.42 12.19
CA LEU A 103 -9.13 2.41 11.23
C LEU A 103 -9.99 3.01 10.12
N ALA A 104 -10.77 4.05 10.41
CA ALA A 104 -11.50 4.79 9.39
C ALA A 104 -10.56 5.53 8.42
N ALA A 105 -9.48 6.16 8.90
CA ALA A 105 -8.48 6.80 8.05
C ALA A 105 -7.75 5.77 7.16
N GLU A 106 -7.33 4.63 7.73
CA GLU A 106 -6.72 3.53 6.97
C GLU A 106 -7.64 2.98 5.88
N ARG A 107 -8.94 2.86 6.18
CA ARG A 107 -9.95 2.42 5.22
C ARG A 107 -10.03 3.36 4.02
N GLU A 108 -10.05 4.66 4.24
CA GLU A 108 -10.09 5.65 3.15
C GLU A 108 -8.83 5.60 2.29
N ILE A 109 -7.64 5.41 2.89
CA ILE A 109 -6.39 5.21 2.13
C ILE A 109 -6.50 3.98 1.22
N LYS A 110 -6.90 2.83 1.78
CA LYS A 110 -7.06 1.57 1.02
C LYS A 110 -8.10 1.72 -0.10
N LYS A 111 -9.20 2.42 0.17
CA LYS A 111 -10.24 2.70 -0.82
C LYS A 111 -9.72 3.55 -1.97
N GLU A 112 -8.96 4.61 -1.69
CA GLU A 112 -8.37 5.45 -2.74
C GLU A 112 -7.30 4.66 -3.54
N GLN A 113 -6.50 3.83 -2.88
CA GLN A 113 -5.54 2.94 -3.54
C GLN A 113 -6.22 1.98 -4.51
N VAL A 114 -7.25 1.26 -4.06
CA VAL A 114 -8.00 0.34 -4.93
C VAL A 114 -8.70 1.11 -6.05
N THR A 115 -9.24 2.30 -5.76
CA THR A 115 -9.88 3.15 -6.79
C THR A 115 -8.89 3.51 -7.90
N LEU A 116 -7.68 3.95 -7.56
CA LEU A 116 -6.64 4.24 -8.54
C LEU A 116 -6.29 3.01 -9.39
N LEU A 117 -6.09 1.85 -8.75
CA LEU A 117 -5.75 0.61 -9.43
C LEU A 117 -6.85 0.13 -10.38
N VAL A 118 -8.12 0.27 -9.99
CA VAL A 118 -9.28 -0.02 -10.85
C VAL A 118 -9.31 0.90 -12.07
N ARG A 119 -9.11 2.21 -11.87
CA ARG A 119 -9.10 3.19 -12.97
C ARG A 119 -7.98 2.91 -13.98
N ILE A 120 -6.78 2.60 -13.46
CA ILE A 120 -5.63 2.21 -14.30
C ILE A 120 -5.98 0.98 -15.13
N LYS A 121 -6.41 -0.10 -14.47
CA LYS A 121 -6.74 -1.36 -15.15
C LYS A 121 -7.82 -1.18 -16.21
N ASN A 122 -8.87 -0.40 -15.93
CA ASN A 122 -9.99 -0.18 -16.85
C ASN A 122 -9.62 0.65 -18.09
N LYS A 123 -8.56 1.47 -18.04
CA LYS A 123 -8.09 2.24 -19.20
C LYS A 123 -7.12 1.44 -20.09
N LEU A 124 -6.58 0.33 -19.59
CA LEU A 124 -5.71 -0.58 -20.36
C LEU A 124 -6.55 -1.58 -21.17
N THR A 125 -6.14 -1.85 -22.41
CA THR A 125 -6.78 -2.90 -23.22
C THR A 125 -6.45 -4.31 -22.70
N PRO A 126 -7.24 -5.34 -23.03
CA PRO A 126 -6.93 -6.72 -22.66
C PRO A 126 -5.51 -7.16 -23.07
N GLU A 127 -5.04 -6.74 -24.24
CA GLU A 127 -3.71 -7.04 -24.77
C GLU A 127 -2.63 -6.38 -23.93
N GLN A 128 -2.82 -5.11 -23.53
CA GLN A 128 -1.91 -4.37 -22.66
C GLN A 128 -1.83 -5.01 -21.27
N GLN A 129 -2.96 -5.43 -20.72
CA GLN A 129 -3.02 -6.12 -19.42
C GLN A 129 -2.30 -7.47 -19.47
N SER A 130 -2.52 -8.26 -20.53
CA SER A 130 -1.81 -9.52 -20.75
C SER A 130 -0.29 -9.28 -20.80
N LYS A 131 0.13 -8.26 -21.56
CA LYS A 131 1.55 -7.93 -21.71
C LYS A 131 2.21 -7.50 -20.40
N LEU A 132 1.52 -6.70 -19.59
CA LEU A 132 2.00 -6.30 -18.26
C LEU A 132 2.16 -7.50 -17.32
N SER A 133 1.26 -8.47 -17.37
CA SER A 133 1.35 -9.69 -16.56
C SER A 133 2.58 -10.52 -16.94
N GLU A 134 2.88 -10.66 -18.24
CA GLU A 134 4.11 -11.32 -18.71
C GLU A 134 5.37 -10.60 -18.22
N LEU A 135 5.40 -9.27 -18.33
CA LEU A 135 6.56 -8.45 -17.94
C LEU A 135 6.81 -8.53 -16.44
N ARG A 136 5.75 -8.50 -15.62
CA ARG A 136 5.85 -8.72 -14.17
C ARG A 136 6.44 -10.09 -13.84
N GLY A 137 5.95 -11.15 -14.49
CA GLY A 137 6.46 -12.51 -14.27
C GLY A 137 7.97 -12.63 -14.57
N LYS A 138 8.43 -11.98 -15.65
CA LYS A 138 9.86 -11.92 -16.00
C LYS A 138 10.69 -11.16 -14.97
N GLN A 139 10.18 -10.06 -14.43
CA GLN A 139 10.88 -9.26 -13.43
C GLN A 139 11.03 -10.01 -12.10
N VAL A 140 9.99 -10.75 -11.66
CA VAL A 140 10.06 -11.60 -10.47
C VAL A 140 11.07 -12.74 -10.67
N ALA A 141 11.06 -13.39 -11.84
CA ALA A 141 12.02 -14.45 -12.16
C ALA A 141 13.47 -13.95 -12.18
N ALA A 142 13.72 -12.74 -12.70
CA ALA A 142 15.06 -12.14 -12.72
C ALA A 142 15.54 -11.71 -11.32
N GLY A 143 14.64 -11.21 -10.46
CA GLY A 143 14.97 -10.82 -9.08
C GLY A 143 15.29 -12.00 -8.16
N ASN A 144 14.76 -13.18 -8.45
CA ASN A 144 15.02 -14.41 -7.68
C ASN A 144 16.28 -15.18 -8.13
N ALA A 145 16.94 -14.74 -9.21
CA ALA A 145 18.13 -15.39 -9.78
C ALA A 145 19.46 -14.74 -9.31
N ILE A 146 19.39 -13.74 -8.43
CA ILE A 146 20.51 -12.98 -7.85
C ILE A 146 20.55 -13.25 -6.35
#